data_AF-A0A448TW00-F1
#
_entry.id   AF-A0A448TW00-F1
#
_cell.length_a   1.000
_cell.length_b   1.000
_cell.length_c   1.000
_cell.angle_alpha   90.00
_cell.angle_beta   90.00
_cell.angle_gamma   90.00
#
_symmetry.space_group_name_H-M   'P 1'
#
loop_
_entity.id
_entity.type
_entity.pdbx_description
1 polymer ?
#
loop_
_entity_poly.entity_id
_entity_poly.type
_entity_poly.pdbx_seq_one_letter_code
_entity_poly.pdbx_strand_id
1 'polypeptide(L)'
;MDLGDLLDLFSIGVCYEDRKEEFLPYLQSIVDNAQPYIDPTLELYIKYLGLKPNEGKRAKFKVNYLERLLNSEDKVKALKNTMANWYRFNQGQPWYGRHERENYDGYWAFDVCGLVKILGIDDDVVKDHKYYPYDLVHFNDNKK
;
A
#
# COMPACT_ATOMS: atom_id res chain seq x y z
N MET A 1 -3.89 12.74 -8.38
CA MET A 1 -3.52 11.53 -7.64
C MET A 1 -3.88 10.35 -8.50
N ASP A 2 -2.88 9.53 -8.84
CA ASP A 2 -3.13 8.28 -9.54
C ASP A 2 -3.41 7.14 -8.55
N LEU A 3 -3.56 5.91 -9.04
CA LEU A 3 -3.85 4.76 -8.18
C LEU A 3 -2.68 4.41 -7.25
N GLY A 4 -1.43 4.59 -7.69
CA GLY A 4 -0.25 4.29 -6.88
C GLY A 4 -0.18 5.23 -5.67
N ASP A 5 -0.38 6.52 -5.92
CA ASP A 5 -0.46 7.52 -4.86
C ASP A 5 -1.57 7.19 -3.83
N LEU A 6 -2.74 6.73 -4.30
CA LEU A 6 -3.85 6.33 -3.43
C LEU A 6 -3.51 5.08 -2.62
N LEU A 7 -2.89 4.06 -3.23
CA LEU A 7 -2.48 2.84 -2.53
C LEU A 7 -1.46 3.16 -1.43
N ASP A 8 -0.46 4.00 -1.73
CA ASP A 8 0.54 4.43 -0.76
C ASP A 8 -0.10 5.20 0.40
N LEU A 9 -0.94 6.20 0.11
CA LEU A 9 -1.56 7.04 1.13
C LEU A 9 -2.47 6.23 2.07
N PHE A 10 -3.34 5.38 1.52
CA PHE A 10 -4.25 4.58 2.33
C PHE A 10 -3.52 3.48 3.09
N SER A 11 -2.47 2.91 2.51
CA SER A 11 -1.58 1.97 3.20
C SER A 11 -0.89 2.60 4.41
N ILE A 12 -0.40 3.84 4.27
CA ILE A 12 0.15 4.60 5.40
C ILE A 12 -0.94 4.81 6.46
N GLY A 13 -2.16 5.18 6.06
CA GLY A 13 -3.29 5.30 6.97
C GLY A 13 -3.57 4.02 7.77
N VAL A 14 -3.48 2.85 7.11
CA VAL A 14 -3.60 1.53 7.75
C VAL A 14 -2.49 1.31 8.79
N CYS A 15 -1.24 1.65 8.46
CA CYS A 15 -0.12 1.48 9.40
C CYS A 15 -0.25 2.39 10.64
N TYR A 16 -0.91 3.54 10.51
CA TYR A 16 -1.20 4.49 11.59
C TYR A 16 -2.61 4.36 12.19
N GLU A 17 -3.25 3.19 12.10
CA GLU A 17 -4.64 2.98 12.51
C GLU A 17 -4.97 3.43 13.95
N ASP A 18 -4.02 3.36 14.89
CA ASP A 18 -4.17 3.83 16.29
C ASP A 18 -4.55 5.32 16.40
N ARG A 19 -4.17 6.12 15.40
CA ARG A 19 -4.41 7.57 15.36
C ARG A 19 -5.33 7.97 14.21
N LYS A 20 -6.05 7.00 13.62
CA LYS A 20 -6.85 7.24 12.42
C LYS A 20 -7.88 8.35 12.57
N GLU A 21 -8.45 8.52 13.76
CA GLU A 21 -9.42 9.58 14.03
C GLU A 21 -8.89 11.00 13.72
N GLU A 22 -7.57 11.20 13.76
CA GLU A 22 -6.94 12.49 13.41
C GLU A 22 -6.96 12.79 11.91
N PHE A 23 -7.04 11.75 11.06
CA PHE A 23 -6.91 11.91 9.61
C PHE A 23 -8.05 11.31 8.78
N LEU A 24 -8.94 10.51 9.36
CA LEU A 24 -10.08 9.89 8.67
C LEU A 24 -10.94 10.88 7.87
N PRO A 25 -11.27 12.10 8.37
CA PRO A 25 -12.06 13.06 7.59
C PRO A 25 -11.38 13.47 6.28
N TYR A 26 -10.05 13.57 6.27
CA TYR A 26 -9.29 13.90 5.05
C TYR A 26 -9.26 12.73 4.09
N LEU A 27 -9.06 11.50 4.58
CA LEU A 27 -9.12 10.32 3.74
C LEU A 27 -10.51 10.12 3.14
N GLN A 28 -11.60 10.35 3.89
CA GLN A 28 -12.95 10.31 3.34
C GLN A 28 -13.14 11.38 2.25
N SER A 29 -12.67 12.60 2.48
CA SER A 29 -12.73 13.66 1.47
C SER A 29 -11.96 13.29 0.18
N ILE A 30 -10.83 12.59 0.31
CA ILE A 30 -10.08 12.07 -0.85
C ILE A 30 -10.89 11.00 -1.57
N VAL A 31 -11.53 10.06 -0.85
CA VAL A 31 -12.44 9.07 -1.47
C VAL A 31 -13.54 9.80 -2.23
N ASP A 32 -14.25 10.74 -1.59
CA ASP A 32 -15.40 11.44 -2.16
C ASP A 32 -15.06 12.19 -3.47
N ASN A 33 -13.85 12.77 -3.54
CA ASN A 33 -13.37 13.53 -4.70
C ASN A 33 -12.61 12.67 -5.74
N ALA A 34 -12.23 11.45 -5.40
CA ALA A 34 -11.61 10.54 -6.35
C ALA A 34 -12.63 10.06 -7.39
N GLN A 35 -12.18 9.86 -8.62
CA GLN A 35 -12.96 9.09 -9.59
C GLN A 35 -13.27 7.70 -8.99
N PRO A 36 -14.45 7.12 -9.27
CA PRO A 36 -14.77 5.81 -8.71
C PRO A 36 -13.77 4.77 -9.21
N TYR A 37 -13.05 4.17 -8.27
CA TYR A 37 -12.06 3.13 -8.52
C TYR A 37 -12.50 1.83 -7.84
N ILE A 38 -12.37 0.71 -8.55
CA ILE A 38 -12.55 -0.63 -7.98
C ILE A 38 -11.22 -1.36 -8.16
N ASP A 39 -10.23 -0.93 -7.38
CA ASP A 39 -9.03 -1.72 -7.12
C ASP A 39 -9.28 -2.51 -5.82
N PRO A 40 -9.21 -3.85 -5.83
CA PRO A 40 -9.53 -4.66 -4.66
C PRO A 40 -8.65 -4.36 -3.43
N THR A 41 -7.40 -3.94 -3.65
CA THR A 41 -6.47 -3.61 -2.57
C THR A 41 -6.82 -2.25 -1.97
N LEU A 42 -7.07 -1.25 -2.81
CA LEU A 42 -7.52 0.06 -2.33
C LEU A 42 -8.88 -0.04 -1.61
N GLU A 43 -9.82 -0.81 -2.15
CA GLU A 43 -11.13 -1.03 -1.54
C GLU A 43 -11.00 -1.73 -0.17
N LEU A 44 -10.08 -2.68 -0.05
CA LEU A 44 -9.75 -3.31 1.22
C LEU A 44 -9.22 -2.28 2.23
N TYR A 45 -8.32 -1.38 1.83
CA TYR A 45 -7.77 -0.34 2.72
C TYR A 45 -8.85 0.65 3.18
N ILE A 46 -9.68 1.13 2.26
CA ILE A 46 -10.82 2.01 2.55
C ILE A 46 -11.74 1.37 3.58
N LYS A 47 -12.13 0.11 3.36
CA LYS A 47 -13.01 -0.64 4.26
C LYS A 47 -12.37 -0.89 5.63
N TYR A 48 -11.10 -1.26 5.66
CA TYR A 48 -10.36 -1.49 6.90
C TYR A 48 -10.33 -0.24 7.78
N LEU A 49 -10.14 0.93 7.16
CA LEU A 49 -10.15 2.22 7.85
C LEU A 49 -11.54 2.68 8.29
N GLY A 50 -12.61 1.97 7.92
CA GLY A 50 -14.00 2.33 8.24
C GLY A 50 -14.57 3.43 7.34
N LEU A 51 -13.92 3.70 6.20
CA LEU A 51 -14.34 4.70 5.23
C LEU A 51 -15.39 4.14 4.28
N LYS A 52 -16.20 5.02 3.69
CA LYS A 52 -17.23 4.66 2.73
C LYS A 52 -16.67 4.74 1.31
N PRO A 53 -16.63 3.63 0.55
CA PRO A 53 -16.18 3.65 -0.84
C PRO A 53 -17.16 4.43 -1.73
N ASN A 54 -16.63 5.10 -2.74
CA ASN A 54 -17.47 5.72 -3.78
C ASN A 54 -18.17 4.65 -4.62
N GLU A 55 -19.49 4.78 -4.77
CA GLU A 55 -20.27 3.95 -5.69
C GLU A 55 -20.06 4.45 -7.12
N GLY A 56 -19.46 3.64 -8.00
CA GLY A 56 -19.32 4.04 -9.40
C GLY A 56 -18.71 3.02 -10.34
N LYS A 57 -18.49 3.43 -11.59
CA LYS A 57 -18.12 2.54 -12.70
C LYS A 57 -16.74 1.92 -12.51
N ARG A 58 -16.66 0.63 -12.86
CA ARG A 58 -15.45 -0.19 -12.82
C ARG A 58 -14.40 0.33 -13.81
N ALA A 59 -13.39 1.04 -13.34
CA ALA A 59 -12.14 1.14 -14.07
C ALA A 59 -11.40 -0.21 -13.94
N LYS A 60 -11.32 -0.97 -15.03
CA LYS A 60 -10.54 -2.22 -15.07
C LYS A 60 -9.06 -1.85 -15.07
N PHE A 61 -8.44 -1.80 -13.91
CA PHE A 61 -6.99 -1.65 -13.84
C PHE A 61 -6.32 -2.97 -14.20
N LYS A 62 -5.12 -2.84 -14.77
CA LYS A 62 -4.23 -3.96 -15.03
C LYS A 62 -3.94 -4.64 -13.70
N VAL A 63 -4.08 -5.96 -13.63
CA VAL A 63 -3.67 -6.81 -12.49
C VAL A 63 -2.42 -6.21 -11.86
N ASN A 64 -2.58 -5.63 -10.67
CA ASN A 64 -1.46 -5.06 -9.94
C ASN A 64 -0.69 -6.23 -9.30
N TYR A 65 0.59 -6.06 -9.02
CA TYR A 65 1.38 -7.14 -8.41
C TYR A 65 0.90 -7.48 -6.99
N LEU A 66 0.15 -6.57 -6.35
CA LEU A 66 -0.46 -6.75 -5.03
C LEU A 66 -1.59 -7.79 -5.06
N GLU A 67 -2.33 -7.93 -6.16
CA GLU A 67 -3.42 -8.90 -6.31
C GLU A 67 -2.91 -10.34 -6.12
N ARG A 68 -1.66 -10.61 -6.54
CA ARG A 68 -1.02 -11.92 -6.30
C ARG A 68 -0.78 -12.15 -4.81
N LEU A 69 -0.32 -11.13 -4.09
CA LEU A 69 -0.13 -11.20 -2.64
C LEU A 69 -1.49 -11.36 -1.94
N LEU A 70 -2.48 -10.56 -2.32
CA LEU A 70 -3.83 -10.55 -1.77
C LEU A 70 -4.56 -11.89 -1.95
N ASN A 71 -4.32 -12.62 -3.05
CA ASN A 71 -5.02 -13.88 -3.34
C ASN A 71 -4.19 -15.16 -3.11
N SER A 72 -2.90 -15.06 -2.78
CA SER A 72 -2.06 -16.24 -2.51
C SER A 72 -2.53 -17.02 -1.28
N GLU A 73 -2.50 -18.35 -1.35
CA GLU A 73 -2.67 -19.23 -0.17
C GLU A 73 -1.42 -19.17 0.74
N ASP A 74 -0.23 -19.10 0.13
CA ASP A 74 1.04 -18.92 0.83
C ASP A 74 1.43 -17.43 0.80
N LYS A 75 0.99 -16.70 1.83
CA LYS A 75 1.20 -15.25 1.95
C LYS A 75 2.67 -14.87 2.11
N VAL A 76 3.41 -15.61 2.93
CA VAL A 76 4.83 -15.33 3.21
C VAL A 76 5.68 -15.51 1.95
N LYS A 77 5.47 -16.60 1.20
CA LYS A 77 6.17 -16.81 -0.07
C LYS A 77 5.77 -15.78 -1.13
N ALA A 78 4.50 -15.41 -1.20
CA ALA A 78 4.05 -14.37 -2.10
C ALA A 78 4.68 -13.01 -1.76
N LEU A 79 4.74 -12.65 -0.48
CA LEU A 79 5.38 -11.42 -0.01
C LEU A 79 6.85 -11.36 -0.40
N LYS A 80 7.60 -12.45 -0.15
CA LYS A 80 9.00 -12.58 -0.56
C LYS A 80 9.20 -12.34 -2.06
N ASN A 81 8.34 -12.94 -2.89
CA ASN A 81 8.39 -12.77 -4.34
C ASN A 81 8.01 -11.36 -4.79
N THR A 82 7.02 -10.76 -4.13
CA THR A 82 6.58 -9.38 -4.37
C THR A 82 7.73 -8.42 -4.11
N MET A 83 8.35 -8.49 -2.93
CA MET A 83 9.45 -7.59 -2.57
C MET A 83 10.68 -7.76 -3.46
N ALA A 84 11.06 -9.00 -3.76
CA ALA A 84 12.18 -9.30 -4.66
C ALA A 84 12.02 -8.66 -6.07
N ASN A 85 10.79 -8.40 -6.50
CA ASN A 85 10.49 -7.85 -7.82
C ASN A 85 9.89 -6.44 -7.76
N TRP A 86 9.73 -5.84 -6.58
CA TRP A 86 8.95 -4.61 -6.36
C TRP A 86 9.43 -3.46 -7.26
N TYR A 87 10.74 -3.23 -7.33
CA TYR A 87 11.29 -2.18 -8.19
C TYR A 87 10.96 -2.42 -9.66
N ARG A 88 11.17 -3.65 -10.15
CA ARG A 88 10.84 -4.02 -11.54
C ARG A 88 9.36 -3.88 -11.85
N PHE A 89 8.49 -4.24 -10.91
CA PHE A 89 7.04 -4.07 -11.08
C PHE A 89 6.63 -2.61 -11.23
N ASN A 90 7.42 -1.70 -10.67
CA ASN A 90 7.21 -0.27 -10.73
C ASN A 90 8.02 0.44 -11.84
N GLN A 91 8.56 -0.28 -12.82
CA GLN A 91 9.32 0.31 -13.94
C GLN A 91 8.54 1.33 -14.80
N GLY A 92 7.21 1.28 -14.76
CA GLY A 92 6.35 2.22 -15.48
C GLY A 92 6.05 3.51 -14.71
N GLN A 93 6.52 3.64 -13.47
CA GLN A 93 6.20 4.78 -12.62
C GLN A 93 7.07 6.00 -12.96
N PRO A 94 6.53 7.24 -12.86
CA PRO A 94 7.28 8.47 -13.15
C PRO A 94 8.54 8.67 -12.30
N TRP A 95 8.64 7.96 -11.17
CA TRP A 95 9.76 8.01 -10.23
C TRP A 95 10.83 6.93 -10.47
N TYR A 96 10.58 5.95 -11.34
CA TYR A 96 11.53 4.90 -11.63
C TYR A 96 12.84 5.48 -12.19
N GLY A 97 14.00 5.03 -11.69
CA GLY A 97 15.31 5.56 -12.06
C GLY A 97 15.66 6.96 -11.51
N ARG A 98 14.78 7.61 -10.71
CA ARG A 98 15.11 8.92 -10.12
C ARG A 98 16.27 8.93 -9.12
N HIS A 99 16.72 7.77 -8.62
CA HIS A 99 17.90 7.68 -7.77
C HIS A 99 19.20 8.17 -8.44
N GLU A 100 19.19 8.35 -9.76
CA GLU A 100 20.29 8.95 -10.53
C GLU A 100 20.22 10.49 -10.61
N ARG A 101 19.24 11.12 -9.93
CA ARG A 101 18.97 12.58 -10.00
C ARG A 101 19.06 13.22 -8.60
N GLU A 102 19.21 14.55 -8.58
CA GLU A 102 19.47 15.31 -7.33
C GLU A 102 18.30 15.33 -6.32
N ASN A 103 17.07 15.03 -6.74
CA ASN A 103 15.87 15.05 -5.89
C ASN A 103 15.29 13.64 -5.70
N TYR A 104 16.06 12.76 -5.05
CA TYR A 104 15.66 11.38 -4.77
C TYR A 104 15.17 11.24 -3.32
N ASP A 105 13.86 11.02 -3.16
CA ASP A 105 13.20 10.89 -1.84
C ASP A 105 13.17 9.44 -1.29
N GLY A 106 13.90 8.53 -1.92
CA GLY A 106 13.90 7.10 -1.58
C GLY A 106 12.95 6.28 -2.45
N TYR A 107 12.98 4.96 -2.23
CA TYR A 107 12.06 4.00 -2.82
C TYR A 107 11.40 3.22 -1.70
N TRP A 108 10.08 3.33 -1.59
CA TRP A 108 9.32 2.84 -0.46
C TRP A 108 8.13 2.02 -0.97
N ALA A 109 8.07 0.75 -0.59
CA ALA A 109 6.97 -0.16 -0.89
C ALA A 109 5.80 0.07 0.06
N PHE A 110 5.33 1.32 0.18
CA PHE A 110 4.25 1.67 1.10
C PHE A 110 3.00 0.88 0.77
N ASP A 111 2.61 0.81 -0.50
CA ASP A 111 1.50 -0.01 -0.99
C ASP A 111 1.49 -1.48 -0.51
N VAL A 112 2.64 -2.09 -0.22
CA VAL A 112 2.73 -3.47 0.33
C VAL A 112 2.45 -3.52 1.83
N CYS A 113 2.82 -2.49 2.59
CA CYS A 113 2.75 -2.47 4.06
C CYS A 113 1.32 -2.63 4.60
N GLY A 114 0.35 -1.95 3.99
CA GLY A 114 -1.05 -2.02 4.38
C GLY A 114 -1.61 -3.43 4.20
N LEU A 115 -1.24 -4.12 3.12
CA LEU A 115 -1.63 -5.51 2.91
C LEU A 115 -1.01 -6.44 3.96
N VAL A 116 0.27 -6.26 4.28
CA VAL A 116 0.94 -7.05 5.32
C VAL A 116 0.25 -6.87 6.66
N LYS A 117 -0.02 -5.61 7.06
CA LYS A 117 -0.72 -5.25 8.29
C LYS A 117 -2.11 -5.88 8.36
N ILE A 118 -2.94 -5.65 7.34
CA ILE A 118 -4.34 -6.13 7.31
C ILE A 118 -4.43 -7.65 7.30
N LEU A 119 -3.55 -8.31 6.54
CA LEU A 119 -3.58 -9.76 6.39
C LEU A 119 -2.81 -10.49 7.51
N GLY A 120 -2.15 -9.77 8.42
CA GLY A 120 -1.35 -10.35 9.51
C GLY A 120 -0.24 -11.27 8.99
N ILE A 121 0.44 -10.87 7.91
CA ILE A 121 1.51 -11.68 7.29
C ILE A 121 2.76 -11.57 8.14
N ASP A 122 3.37 -12.72 8.48
CA ASP A 122 4.75 -12.76 9.01
C ASP A 122 5.73 -12.30 7.91
N ASP A 123 6.27 -11.10 8.10
CA ASP A 123 7.09 -10.35 7.17
C ASP A 123 8.58 -10.32 7.54
N ASP A 124 9.01 -11.12 8.53
CA ASP A 124 10.41 -11.24 8.94
C ASP A 124 11.33 -11.61 7.77
N VAL A 125 10.82 -12.34 6.78
CA VAL A 125 11.56 -12.74 5.57
C VAL A 125 11.93 -11.56 4.67
N VAL A 126 11.30 -10.40 4.84
CA VAL A 126 11.54 -9.16 4.07
C VAL A 126 11.96 -7.98 4.94
N LYS A 127 12.14 -8.14 6.25
CA LYS A 127 12.49 -7.06 7.20
C LYS A 127 13.71 -6.23 6.78
N ASP A 128 14.74 -6.87 6.23
CA ASP A 128 15.99 -6.24 5.81
C ASP A 128 15.99 -5.80 4.33
N HIS A 129 14.83 -5.87 3.66
CA HIS A 129 14.73 -5.52 2.26
C HIS A 129 14.78 -3.99 2.08
N LYS A 130 15.72 -3.49 1.27
CA LYS A 130 16.02 -2.05 1.09
C LYS A 130 14.87 -1.11 0.71
N TYR A 131 13.75 -1.65 0.23
CA TYR A 131 12.55 -0.87 -0.13
C TYR A 131 11.36 -1.12 0.80
N TYR A 132 11.51 -2.04 1.77
CA TYR A 132 10.44 -2.43 2.66
C TYR A 132 10.51 -1.63 3.97
N PRO A 133 9.53 -0.78 4.27
CA PRO A 133 9.54 -0.01 5.50
C PRO A 133 8.96 -0.86 6.66
N TYR A 134 9.75 -1.81 7.15
CA TYR A 134 9.38 -2.71 8.26
C TYR A 134 8.90 -1.93 9.50
N ASP A 135 9.65 -0.90 9.90
CA ASP A 135 9.31 -0.06 11.06
C ASP A 135 7.94 0.63 10.94
N LEU A 136 7.47 0.90 9.71
CA LEU A 136 6.15 1.49 9.49
C LEU A 136 5.04 0.47 9.78
N VAL A 137 5.20 -0.79 9.37
CA VAL A 137 4.25 -1.88 9.63
C VAL A 137 4.12 -2.12 11.13
N HIS A 138 5.25 -2.09 11.84
CA HIS A 138 5.38 -2.35 13.27
C HIS A 138 5.38 -1.08 14.15
N PHE A 139 4.95 0.06 13.60
CA PHE A 139 5.06 1.35 14.30
C PHE A 139 4.42 1.33 15.71
N ASN A 140 3.30 0.62 15.88
CA ASN A 140 2.59 0.52 17.16
C ASN A 140 3.09 -0.63 18.05
N ASP A 141 3.73 -1.65 17.49
CA ASP A 141 4.25 -2.79 18.24
C ASP A 141 5.45 -2.37 19.13
N ASN A 142 6.11 -1.27 18.73
CA ASN A 142 7.23 -0.66 19.44
C ASN A 142 6.82 0.29 20.58
N LYS A 143 5.52 0.55 20.79
CA LYS A 143 5.02 1.33 21.92
C LYS A 143 4.94 0.46 23.18
N LYS A 144 6.08 0.33 23.87
CA LYS A 144 6.14 -0.17 25.25
C LYS A 144 5.75 0.91 26.25
#